data_AF-A0A8J3AU26-F1
#
_entry.id   AF-A0A8J3AU26-F1
#
_cell.length_a   1.000
_cell.length_b   1.000
_cell.length_c   1.000
_cell.angle_alpha   90.00
_cell.angle_beta   90.00
_cell.angle_gamma   90.00
#
_symmetry.space_group_name_H-M   'P 1'
#
loop_
_entity.id
_entity.type
_entity.pdbx_description
1 polymer ?
#
loop_
_entity_poly.entity_id
_entity_poly.type
_entity_poly.pdbx_seq_one_letter_code
_entity_poly.pdbx_strand_id
1 'polypeptide(L)'
;MDIMLTVVALALWFGRIASVSHVLCLALFAVVLLDPWAVLGAGFWLSFGAVAVILYASVGRASAAGVSSRPGWRVALDTAVLTQYAVTIGLIPLTMLLFGQVSLVSPIANAIAIPLVSFFVTPLALVGSVLPAPLSDWCLLAAHFLVEWLAYGLTWLSGWSFAVWTAPLPTWWMFALAMLGTLWMLAPRGWPARYLGLLTWLPLLLNAPTHPRAGEMWVTAFDVGQGMALLVETQNHRLLYDTGPAYSPESDGGNRVVVPYLRARGIASLDGIVVSHSDTDHAGGALSILENVKAGWLTSSLSLEHPIVAAAREHRRCEAGAAWQWDGVQFEMLHPAAEVYDNPSGKPNARSCTLRIMAGGRAILLAGDIEAAQEAELLADDADRLRADVLLAPHHGSGTSSTPAFLRAVDPKIALFQVGYRNRYRHPKQEVFDRYGEFGITRLRSDTSGAVTLRFGSSLDVAEYRKERPRYWYGR
;
A
#
# COMPACT_ATOMS: atom_id res chain seq x y z
N MET A 1 -21.09 13.64 -6.45
CA MET A 1 -21.05 13.98 -7.89
C MET A 1 -22.05 15.09 -8.24
N ASP A 2 -23.04 15.31 -7.37
CA ASP A 2 -24.21 16.17 -7.63
C ASP A 2 -23.94 17.68 -7.55
N ILE A 3 -22.96 18.12 -6.76
CA ILE A 3 -22.64 19.56 -6.64
C ILE A 3 -22.05 20.11 -7.94
N MET A 4 -21.17 19.36 -8.61
CA MET A 4 -20.54 19.80 -9.86
C MET A 4 -21.57 19.94 -10.99
N LEU A 5 -22.45 18.95 -11.14
CA LEU A 5 -23.57 18.99 -12.09
C LEU A 5 -24.54 20.13 -11.77
N THR A 6 -24.83 20.37 -10.50
CA THR A 6 -25.70 21.46 -10.05
C THR A 6 -25.09 22.83 -10.37
N VAL A 7 -23.80 23.04 -10.11
CA VAL A 7 -23.10 24.30 -10.42
C VAL A 7 -23.07 24.55 -11.94
N VAL A 8 -22.81 23.50 -12.73
CA VAL A 8 -22.89 23.58 -14.20
C VAL A 8 -24.31 23.91 -14.66
N ALA A 9 -25.32 23.20 -14.16
CA ALA A 9 -26.72 23.42 -14.52
C ALA A 9 -27.20 24.84 -14.16
N LEU A 10 -26.86 25.35 -12.97
CA LEU A 10 -27.17 26.72 -12.56
C LEU A 10 -26.43 27.74 -13.42
N ALA A 11 -25.16 27.52 -13.75
CA ALA A 11 -24.41 28.40 -14.64
C ALA A 11 -25.01 28.47 -16.05
N LEU A 12 -25.49 27.34 -16.58
CA LEU A 12 -26.25 27.26 -17.84
C LEU A 12 -27.60 27.98 -17.72
N TRP A 13 -28.36 27.74 -16.65
CA TRP A 13 -29.70 28.30 -16.44
C TRP A 13 -29.67 29.83 -16.26
N PHE A 14 -28.68 30.36 -15.54
CA PHE A 14 -28.54 31.81 -15.34
C PHE A 14 -27.80 32.52 -16.48
N GLY A 15 -27.41 31.82 -17.55
CA GLY A 15 -26.69 32.42 -18.68
C GLY A 15 -25.33 33.00 -18.31
N ARG A 16 -24.71 32.57 -17.20
CA ARG A 16 -23.47 33.12 -16.65
C ARG A 16 -22.22 32.36 -17.08
N ILE A 17 -22.17 31.87 -18.32
CA ILE A 17 -21.01 31.16 -18.84
C ILE A 17 -19.97 32.18 -19.35
N ALA A 18 -19.18 32.77 -18.45
CA ALA A 18 -18.07 33.64 -18.84
C ALA A 18 -16.92 32.82 -19.46
N SER A 19 -16.59 31.67 -18.86
CA SER A 19 -15.80 30.60 -19.48
C SER A 19 -15.98 29.29 -18.69
N VAL A 20 -15.78 28.13 -19.33
CA VAL A 20 -15.94 26.83 -18.66
C VAL A 20 -14.94 26.64 -17.51
N SER A 21 -13.77 27.28 -17.59
CA SER A 21 -12.79 27.31 -16.50
C SER A 21 -13.34 27.98 -15.23
N HIS A 22 -14.14 29.05 -15.36
CA HIS A 22 -14.77 29.70 -14.20
C HIS A 22 -15.79 28.77 -13.53
N VAL A 23 -16.56 28.01 -14.31
CA VAL A 23 -17.53 27.04 -13.78
C VAL A 23 -16.81 25.94 -13.00
N LEU A 24 -15.67 25.44 -13.52
CA LEU A 24 -14.85 24.45 -12.83
C LEU A 24 -14.26 24.99 -11.52
N CYS A 25 -13.72 26.21 -11.53
CA CYS A 25 -13.21 26.87 -10.33
C CYS A 25 -14.31 27.14 -9.29
N LEU A 26 -15.51 27.55 -9.72
CA LEU A 26 -16.64 27.76 -8.83
C LEU A 26 -17.11 26.45 -8.19
N ALA A 27 -17.19 25.37 -8.98
CA ALA A 27 -17.53 24.04 -8.47
C ALA A 27 -16.49 23.55 -7.46
N LEU A 28 -15.20 23.76 -7.75
CA LEU A 28 -14.11 23.43 -6.85
C LEU A 28 -14.23 24.21 -5.53
N PHE A 29 -14.42 25.53 -5.62
CA PHE A 29 -14.62 26.39 -4.47
C PHE A 29 -15.82 25.95 -3.61
N ALA A 30 -16.97 25.68 -4.23
CA ALA A 30 -18.16 25.23 -3.51
C ALA A 30 -17.96 23.89 -2.79
N VAL A 31 -17.29 22.93 -3.44
CA VAL A 31 -16.98 21.63 -2.81
C VAL A 31 -16.05 21.81 -1.61
N VAL A 32 -14.96 22.56 -1.75
CA VAL A 32 -14.00 22.79 -0.66
C VAL A 32 -14.61 23.63 0.47
N LEU A 33 -15.53 24.54 0.16
CA LEU A 33 -16.25 25.32 1.16
C LEU A 33 -17.18 24.46 2.01
N LEU A 34 -17.85 23.47 1.40
CA LEU A 34 -18.77 22.56 2.08
C LEU A 34 -18.05 21.40 2.78
N ASP A 35 -16.99 20.89 2.17
CA ASP A 35 -16.14 19.83 2.69
C ASP A 35 -14.65 20.15 2.44
N PRO A 36 -13.98 20.81 3.40
CA PRO A 36 -12.56 21.11 3.30
C PRO A 36 -11.68 19.86 3.21
N TRP A 37 -12.14 18.70 3.69
CA TRP A 37 -11.39 17.45 3.69
C TRP A 37 -11.44 16.74 2.33
N ALA A 38 -12.33 17.17 1.43
CA ALA A 38 -12.44 16.61 0.08
C ALA A 38 -11.10 16.61 -0.68
N VAL A 39 -10.24 17.60 -0.44
CA VAL A 39 -8.90 17.70 -1.08
C VAL A 39 -7.94 16.58 -0.67
N LEU A 40 -8.20 15.87 0.42
CA LEU A 40 -7.43 14.68 0.82
C LEU A 40 -7.90 13.41 0.09
N GLY A 41 -9.11 13.44 -0.49
CA GLY A 41 -9.68 12.31 -1.21
C GLY A 41 -9.18 12.24 -2.65
N ALA A 42 -8.76 11.05 -3.09
CA ALA A 42 -8.38 10.81 -4.48
C ALA A 42 -9.52 11.13 -5.46
N GLY A 43 -10.77 10.86 -5.07
CA GLY A 43 -11.96 11.10 -5.91
C GLY A 43 -12.14 12.57 -6.32
N PHE A 44 -11.74 13.51 -5.47
CA PHE A 44 -11.76 14.94 -5.79
C PHE A 44 -10.82 15.24 -6.97
N TRP A 45 -9.56 14.84 -6.87
CA TRP A 45 -8.55 15.11 -7.89
C TRP A 45 -8.83 14.39 -9.21
N LEU A 46 -9.31 13.15 -9.17
CA LEU A 46 -9.67 12.40 -10.38
C LEU A 46 -10.87 13.03 -11.10
N SER A 47 -11.89 13.47 -10.36
CA SER A 47 -13.09 14.06 -10.95
C SER A 47 -12.79 15.41 -11.62
N PHE A 48 -12.22 16.35 -10.86
CA PHE A 48 -11.87 17.67 -11.38
C PHE A 48 -10.79 17.58 -12.47
N GLY A 49 -9.81 16.68 -12.30
CA GLY A 49 -8.78 16.39 -13.28
C GLY A 49 -9.34 15.85 -14.60
N ALA A 50 -10.29 14.91 -14.56
CA ALA A 50 -10.93 14.37 -15.75
C ALA A 50 -11.65 15.47 -16.54
N VAL A 51 -12.44 16.30 -15.86
CA VAL A 51 -13.14 17.43 -16.50
C VAL A 51 -12.14 18.42 -17.09
N ALA A 52 -11.11 18.82 -16.34
CA ALA A 52 -10.07 19.73 -16.84
C ALA A 52 -9.38 19.19 -18.10
N VAL A 53 -9.05 17.90 -18.12
CA VAL A 53 -8.45 17.21 -19.27
C VAL A 53 -9.39 17.20 -20.48
N ILE A 54 -10.68 16.88 -20.29
CA ILE A 54 -11.68 16.90 -21.38
C ILE A 54 -11.78 18.31 -21.96
N LEU A 55 -11.84 19.33 -21.11
CA LEU A 55 -11.92 20.72 -21.54
C LEU A 55 -10.67 21.11 -22.32
N TYR A 56 -9.48 20.86 -21.78
CA TYR A 56 -8.23 21.13 -22.48
C TYR A 56 -8.13 20.41 -23.84
N ALA A 57 -8.54 19.15 -23.90
CA ALA A 57 -8.55 18.37 -25.13
C ALA A 57 -9.66 18.78 -26.12
N SER A 58 -10.71 19.48 -25.70
CA SER A 58 -11.82 19.91 -26.57
C SER A 58 -11.74 21.38 -27.02
N VAL A 59 -10.99 22.22 -26.28
CA VAL A 59 -10.76 23.64 -26.62
C VAL A 59 -10.20 23.80 -28.04
N GLY A 60 -10.81 24.72 -28.81
CA GLY A 60 -10.42 25.03 -30.19
C GLY A 60 -10.82 24.00 -31.24
N ARG A 61 -11.47 22.89 -30.87
CA ARG A 61 -11.94 21.84 -31.80
C ARG A 61 -13.43 21.90 -32.10
N ALA A 62 -14.23 22.52 -31.23
CA ALA A 62 -15.65 22.77 -31.47
C ALA A 62 -15.90 23.79 -32.61
N SER A 63 -14.99 24.75 -32.81
CA SER A 63 -15.11 25.78 -33.85
C SER A 63 -14.73 25.29 -35.26
N ALA A 64 -14.07 24.14 -35.39
CA ALA A 64 -13.79 23.51 -36.68
C ALA A 64 -14.96 22.65 -37.21
N ALA A 65 -16.07 22.57 -36.45
CA ALA A 65 -17.32 21.96 -36.89
C ALA A 65 -18.19 22.90 -37.77
N GLY A 66 -17.63 24.03 -38.21
CA GLY A 66 -18.20 24.80 -39.31
C GLY A 66 -18.09 24.00 -40.62
N VAL A 67 -19.22 23.49 -41.11
CA VAL A 67 -19.40 22.82 -42.42
C VAL A 67 -18.69 21.46 -42.53
N SER A 68 -19.04 20.49 -41.68
CA SER A 68 -18.70 19.08 -41.94
C SER A 68 -19.89 18.35 -42.57
N SER A 69 -19.71 17.80 -43.77
CA SER A 69 -20.69 16.99 -44.53
C SER A 69 -20.80 15.54 -44.04
N ARG A 70 -20.38 15.26 -42.79
CA ARG A 70 -20.39 13.92 -42.20
C ARG A 70 -21.72 13.66 -41.46
N PRO A 71 -22.26 12.43 -41.50
CA PRO A 71 -23.48 12.09 -40.77
C PRO A 71 -23.27 12.23 -39.25
N GLY A 72 -24.29 12.74 -38.53
CA GLY A 72 -24.18 13.15 -37.13
C GLY A 72 -23.70 12.06 -36.16
N TRP A 73 -24.00 10.78 -36.43
CA TRP A 73 -23.52 9.66 -35.62
C TRP A 73 -21.99 9.48 -35.70
N ARG A 74 -21.36 9.81 -36.84
CA ARG A 74 -19.89 9.75 -36.98
C ARG A 74 -19.20 10.86 -36.18
N VAL A 75 -19.79 12.06 -36.17
CA VAL A 75 -19.27 13.19 -35.39
C VAL A 75 -19.40 12.90 -33.89
N ALA A 76 -20.52 12.31 -33.46
CA ALA A 76 -20.71 11.86 -32.08
C ALA A 76 -19.68 10.77 -31.70
N LEU A 77 -19.44 9.79 -32.57
CA LEU A 77 -18.44 8.75 -32.35
C LEU A 77 -17.01 9.32 -32.26
N ASP A 78 -16.61 10.19 -33.19
CA ASP A 78 -15.30 10.86 -33.18
C ASP A 78 -15.09 11.64 -31.86
N THR A 79 -16.14 12.31 -31.37
CA THR A 79 -16.10 13.07 -30.12
C THR A 79 -16.00 12.15 -28.90
N ALA A 80 -16.75 11.05 -28.89
CA ALA A 80 -16.70 10.04 -27.84
C ALA A 80 -15.31 9.38 -27.74
N VAL A 81 -14.74 8.99 -28.89
CA VAL A 81 -13.40 8.40 -28.96
C VAL A 81 -12.34 9.40 -28.48
N LEU A 82 -12.42 10.67 -28.91
CA LEU A 82 -11.49 11.70 -28.46
C LEU A 82 -11.59 11.94 -26.94
N THR A 83 -12.81 11.99 -26.41
CA THR A 83 -13.06 12.18 -24.97
C THR A 83 -12.51 11.01 -24.17
N GLN A 84 -12.78 9.77 -24.61
CA GLN A 84 -12.26 8.57 -23.97
C GLN A 84 -10.73 8.54 -23.98
N TYR A 85 -10.10 8.86 -25.11
CA TYR A 85 -8.65 8.94 -25.25
C TYR A 85 -8.05 10.03 -24.34
N ALA A 86 -8.67 11.22 -24.32
CA ALA A 86 -8.23 12.33 -23.50
C ALA A 86 -8.26 11.98 -22.01
N VAL A 87 -9.38 11.44 -21.51
CA VAL A 87 -9.48 11.01 -20.11
C VAL A 87 -8.51 9.89 -19.79
N THR A 88 -8.41 8.88 -20.66
CA THR A 88 -7.49 7.75 -20.45
C THR A 88 -6.06 8.22 -20.26
N ILE A 89 -5.54 9.03 -21.19
CA ILE A 89 -4.15 9.50 -21.12
C ILE A 89 -3.97 10.59 -20.07
N GLY A 90 -4.95 11.49 -19.96
CA GLY A 90 -4.96 12.59 -19.02
C GLY A 90 -4.87 12.19 -17.56
N LEU A 91 -5.50 11.05 -17.23
CA LEU A 91 -5.55 10.56 -15.85
C LEU A 91 -4.40 9.64 -15.47
N ILE A 92 -3.61 9.09 -16.41
CA ILE A 92 -2.52 8.14 -16.10
C ILE A 92 -1.54 8.70 -15.06
N PRO A 93 -0.97 9.91 -15.20
CA PRO A 93 -0.06 10.44 -14.18
C PRO A 93 -0.73 10.61 -12.82
N LEU A 94 -2.01 10.98 -12.79
CA LEU A 94 -2.78 11.15 -11.55
C LEU A 94 -3.06 9.81 -10.87
N THR A 95 -3.49 8.79 -11.61
CA THR A 95 -3.76 7.47 -11.04
C THR A 95 -2.46 6.78 -10.60
N MET A 96 -1.36 6.98 -11.33
CA MET A 96 -0.03 6.51 -10.89
C MET A 96 0.42 7.23 -9.61
N LEU A 97 0.21 8.54 -9.48
CA LEU A 97 0.57 9.28 -8.27
C LEU A 97 -0.29 8.88 -7.05
N LEU A 98 -1.58 8.60 -7.26
CA LEU A 98 -2.51 8.33 -6.17
C LEU A 98 -2.56 6.86 -5.75
N PHE A 99 -2.32 5.93 -6.70
CA PHE A 99 -2.52 4.50 -6.48
C PHE A 99 -1.33 3.61 -6.87
N GLY A 100 -0.34 4.13 -7.60
CA GLY A 100 0.76 3.31 -8.13
C GLY A 100 0.31 2.27 -9.18
N GLN A 101 -0.88 2.46 -9.77
CA GLN A 101 -1.43 1.51 -10.72
C GLN A 101 -2.36 2.17 -11.76
N VAL A 102 -2.45 1.55 -12.92
CA VAL A 102 -3.32 1.94 -14.04
C VAL A 102 -3.96 0.68 -14.63
N SER A 103 -5.27 0.68 -14.83
CA SER A 103 -5.94 -0.36 -15.62
C SER A 103 -5.73 -0.10 -17.12
N LEU A 104 -4.99 -0.99 -17.78
CA LEU A 104 -4.72 -0.92 -19.22
C LEU A 104 -5.93 -1.32 -20.07
N VAL A 105 -6.83 -2.14 -19.53
CA VAL A 105 -8.08 -2.59 -20.18
C VAL A 105 -9.22 -1.58 -20.02
N SER A 106 -9.05 -0.56 -19.17
CA SER A 106 -10.05 0.48 -18.88
C SER A 106 -10.64 1.15 -20.14
N PRO A 107 -9.89 1.47 -21.21
CA PRO A 107 -10.49 2.07 -22.41
C PRO A 107 -11.50 1.17 -23.10
N ILE A 108 -11.21 -0.14 -23.19
CA ILE A 108 -12.12 -1.13 -23.80
C ILE A 108 -13.30 -1.37 -22.88
N ALA A 109 -13.04 -1.54 -21.57
CA ALA A 109 -14.09 -1.71 -20.57
C ALA A 109 -15.08 -0.54 -20.59
N ASN A 110 -14.59 0.71 -20.58
CA ASN A 110 -15.43 1.91 -20.60
C ASN A 110 -16.18 2.10 -21.92
N ALA A 111 -15.57 1.74 -23.07
CA ALA A 111 -16.23 1.81 -24.36
C ALA A 111 -17.50 0.93 -24.44
N ILE A 112 -17.55 -0.16 -23.66
CA ILE A 112 -18.71 -1.05 -23.58
C ILE A 112 -19.61 -0.68 -22.39
N ALA A 113 -19.01 -0.49 -21.21
CA ALA A 113 -19.73 -0.27 -19.96
C ALA A 113 -20.51 1.05 -19.96
N ILE A 114 -19.90 2.16 -20.41
CA ILE A 114 -20.55 3.48 -20.34
C ILE A 114 -21.83 3.50 -21.20
N PRO A 115 -21.82 3.10 -22.49
CA PRO A 115 -23.04 3.06 -23.28
C PRO A 115 -24.08 2.08 -22.74
N LEU A 116 -23.67 0.87 -22.33
CA LEU A 116 -24.58 -0.14 -21.80
C LEU A 116 -25.31 0.35 -20.55
N VAL A 117 -24.56 0.91 -19.61
CA VAL A 117 -25.13 1.41 -18.35
C VAL A 117 -25.97 2.65 -18.57
N SER A 118 -25.52 3.58 -19.43
CA SER A 118 -26.20 4.86 -19.64
C SER A 118 -27.49 4.71 -20.45
N PHE A 119 -27.50 3.88 -21.50
CA PHE A 119 -28.64 3.79 -22.42
C PHE A 119 -29.62 2.65 -22.08
N PHE A 120 -29.18 1.62 -21.35
CA PHE A 120 -30.02 0.46 -21.08
C PHE A 120 -30.22 0.23 -19.58
N VAL A 121 -29.16 -0.01 -18.81
CA VAL A 121 -29.29 -0.38 -17.39
C VAL A 121 -29.98 0.70 -16.57
N THR A 122 -29.48 1.94 -16.64
CA THR A 122 -30.01 3.04 -15.82
C THR A 122 -31.46 3.37 -16.17
N PRO A 123 -31.85 3.53 -17.46
CA PRO A 123 -33.25 3.73 -17.82
C PRO A 123 -34.15 2.56 -17.39
N LEU A 124 -33.74 1.30 -17.60
CA LEU A 124 -34.51 0.14 -17.18
C LEU A 124 -34.70 0.09 -15.66
N ALA A 125 -33.66 0.40 -14.89
CA ALA A 125 -33.73 0.46 -13.44
C ALA A 125 -34.66 1.59 -12.96
N LEU A 126 -34.55 2.78 -13.55
CA LEU A 126 -35.43 3.91 -13.21
C LEU A 126 -36.89 3.63 -13.55
N VAL A 127 -37.16 3.12 -14.76
CA VAL A 127 -38.52 2.74 -15.19
C VAL A 127 -39.07 1.61 -14.31
N GLY A 128 -38.26 0.57 -14.06
CA GLY A 128 -38.63 -0.55 -13.20
C GLY A 128 -38.94 -0.13 -11.75
N SER A 129 -38.28 0.92 -11.24
CA SER A 129 -38.54 1.45 -9.89
C SER A 129 -39.88 2.18 -9.74
N VAL A 130 -40.49 2.62 -10.85
CA VAL A 130 -41.75 3.40 -10.85
C VAL A 130 -42.94 2.59 -11.33
N LEU A 131 -42.72 1.58 -12.19
CA LEU A 131 -43.81 0.74 -12.70
C LEU A 131 -44.35 -0.23 -11.63
N PRO A 132 -45.63 -0.63 -11.71
CA PRO A 132 -46.18 -1.68 -10.88
C PRO A 132 -45.77 -3.08 -11.39
N ALA A 133 -45.81 -4.07 -10.50
CA ALA A 133 -45.67 -5.47 -10.87
C ALA A 133 -46.81 -5.89 -11.85
N PRO A 134 -46.52 -6.72 -12.86
CA PRO A 134 -45.25 -7.42 -13.11
C PRO A 134 -44.26 -6.64 -13.99
N LEU A 135 -44.62 -5.45 -14.49
CA LEU A 135 -43.78 -4.68 -15.41
C LEU A 135 -42.47 -4.21 -14.76
N SER A 136 -42.51 -3.84 -13.47
CA SER A 136 -41.31 -3.58 -12.67
C SER A 136 -40.32 -4.73 -12.74
N ASP A 137 -40.81 -5.96 -12.56
CA ASP A 137 -39.99 -7.16 -12.42
C ASP A 137 -39.29 -7.47 -13.73
N TRP A 138 -39.98 -7.35 -14.87
CA TRP A 138 -39.37 -7.50 -16.19
C TRP A 138 -38.27 -6.47 -16.45
N CYS A 139 -38.52 -5.20 -16.12
CA CYS A 139 -37.52 -4.14 -16.29
C CYS A 139 -36.29 -4.35 -15.39
N LEU A 140 -36.50 -4.72 -14.13
CA LEU A 140 -35.43 -4.94 -13.17
C LEU A 140 -34.63 -6.23 -13.47
N LEU A 141 -35.29 -7.31 -13.89
CA LEU A 141 -34.62 -8.54 -14.33
C LEU A 141 -33.80 -8.30 -15.60
N ALA A 142 -34.31 -7.52 -16.56
CA ALA A 142 -33.55 -7.14 -17.74
C ALA A 142 -32.32 -6.28 -17.37
N ALA A 143 -32.49 -5.29 -16.48
CA ALA A 143 -31.36 -4.49 -15.98
C ALA A 143 -30.32 -5.38 -15.26
N HIS A 144 -30.77 -6.30 -14.42
CA HIS A 144 -29.91 -7.25 -13.72
C HIS A 144 -29.13 -8.14 -14.69
N PHE A 145 -29.79 -8.73 -15.68
CA PHE A 145 -29.14 -9.56 -16.71
C PHE A 145 -28.04 -8.78 -17.46
N LEU A 146 -28.30 -7.52 -17.83
CA LEU A 146 -27.30 -6.69 -18.49
C LEU A 146 -26.09 -6.37 -17.59
N VAL A 147 -26.34 -6.16 -16.29
CA VAL A 147 -25.26 -5.95 -15.31
C VAL A 147 -24.46 -7.23 -15.10
N GLU A 148 -25.10 -8.39 -15.00
CA GLU A 148 -24.43 -9.69 -14.87
C GLU A 148 -23.59 -10.01 -16.11
N TRP A 149 -24.14 -9.78 -17.31
CA TRP A 149 -23.41 -9.95 -18.56
C TRP A 149 -22.18 -9.02 -18.63
N LEU A 150 -22.35 -7.76 -18.23
CA LEU A 150 -21.23 -6.81 -18.14
C LEU A 150 -20.19 -7.29 -17.13
N ALA A 151 -20.61 -7.73 -15.95
CA ALA A 151 -19.72 -8.22 -14.91
C ALA A 151 -18.89 -9.41 -15.40
N TYR A 152 -19.51 -10.39 -16.09
CA TYR A 152 -18.80 -11.52 -16.70
C TYR A 152 -17.71 -11.04 -17.67
N GLY A 153 -18.04 -10.09 -18.56
CA GLY A 153 -17.07 -9.50 -19.49
C GLY A 153 -15.92 -8.77 -18.79
N LEU A 154 -16.21 -8.01 -17.73
CA LEU A 154 -15.21 -7.30 -16.95
C LEU A 154 -14.32 -8.26 -16.15
N THR A 155 -14.88 -9.32 -15.57
CA THR A 155 -14.10 -10.38 -14.90
C THR A 155 -13.15 -11.05 -15.88
N TRP A 156 -13.62 -11.38 -17.08
CA TRP A 156 -12.77 -11.93 -18.14
C TRP A 156 -11.61 -10.99 -18.53
N LEU A 157 -11.88 -9.69 -18.71
CA LEU A 157 -10.82 -8.69 -18.96
C LEU A 157 -9.84 -8.55 -17.79
N SER A 158 -10.33 -8.62 -16.55
CA SER A 158 -9.51 -8.49 -15.35
C SER A 158 -8.55 -9.67 -15.15
N GLY A 159 -8.87 -10.85 -15.71
CA GLY A 159 -8.03 -12.03 -15.62
C GLY A 159 -6.75 -11.97 -16.47
N TRP A 160 -6.60 -10.97 -17.34
CA TRP A 160 -5.39 -10.79 -18.14
C TRP A 160 -4.22 -10.33 -17.25
N SER A 161 -3.04 -10.93 -17.44
CA SER A 161 -1.84 -10.61 -16.64
C SER A 161 -1.38 -9.15 -16.76
N PHE A 162 -1.78 -8.47 -17.83
CA PHE A 162 -1.50 -7.06 -18.08
C PHE A 162 -2.72 -6.15 -17.87
N ALA A 163 -3.83 -6.65 -17.33
CA ALA A 163 -5.04 -5.87 -17.11
C ALA A 163 -4.79 -4.62 -16.27
N VAL A 164 -3.90 -4.75 -15.28
CA VAL A 164 -3.44 -3.66 -14.42
C VAL A 164 -1.93 -3.60 -14.50
N TRP A 165 -1.42 -2.44 -14.91
CA TRP A 165 -0.01 -2.11 -14.74
C TRP A 165 0.20 -1.51 -13.35
N THR A 166 1.19 -2.00 -12.62
CA THR A 166 1.60 -1.48 -11.31
C THR A 166 3.05 -1.04 -11.37
N ALA A 167 3.37 0.07 -10.70
CA ALA A 167 4.75 0.54 -10.55
C ALA A 167 4.87 1.35 -9.24
N PRO A 168 6.09 1.60 -8.73
CA PRO A 168 6.27 2.44 -7.57
C PRO A 168 5.68 3.84 -7.78
N LEU A 169 5.27 4.49 -6.68
CA LEU A 169 4.79 5.86 -6.74
C LEU A 169 5.84 6.77 -7.37
N PRO A 170 5.45 7.63 -8.32
CA PRO A 170 6.38 8.56 -8.93
C PRO A 170 6.85 9.58 -7.91
N THR A 171 8.12 9.92 -7.99
CA THR A 171 8.63 11.14 -7.34
C THR A 171 8.00 12.39 -7.98
N TRP A 172 8.06 13.52 -7.30
CA TRP A 172 7.42 14.76 -7.77
C TRP A 172 7.90 15.18 -9.17
N TRP A 173 9.17 14.96 -9.51
CA TRP A 173 9.73 15.35 -10.81
C TRP A 173 9.29 14.39 -11.92
N MET A 174 9.19 13.09 -11.64
CA MET A 174 8.65 12.10 -12.57
C MET A 174 7.19 12.42 -12.90
N PHE A 175 6.41 12.74 -11.86
CA PHE A 175 5.02 13.16 -11.99
C PHE A 175 4.90 14.45 -12.82
N ALA A 176 5.71 15.47 -12.52
CA ALA A 176 5.69 16.74 -13.24
C ALA A 176 6.03 16.58 -14.73
N LEU A 177 7.06 15.80 -15.05
CA LEU A 177 7.42 15.47 -16.45
C LEU A 177 6.29 14.71 -17.14
N ALA A 178 5.72 13.70 -16.48
CA ALA A 178 4.61 12.94 -17.05
C ALA A 178 3.37 13.82 -17.29
N MET A 179 3.07 14.75 -16.37
CA MET A 179 1.99 15.72 -16.54
C MET A 179 2.26 16.67 -17.70
N LEU A 180 3.49 17.19 -17.82
CA LEU A 180 3.90 18.03 -18.95
C LEU A 180 3.73 17.30 -20.30
N GLY A 181 4.20 16.06 -20.38
CA GLY A 181 4.00 15.20 -21.55
C GLY A 181 2.54 14.99 -21.89
N THR A 182 1.72 14.76 -20.87
CA THR A 182 0.27 14.57 -21.00
C THR A 182 -0.37 15.81 -21.62
N LEU A 183 -0.06 17.00 -21.10
CA LEU A 183 -0.55 18.26 -21.65
C LEU A 183 -0.05 18.52 -23.07
N TRP A 184 1.19 18.13 -23.40
CA TRP A 184 1.74 18.24 -24.75
C TRP A 184 1.04 17.27 -25.72
N MET A 185 0.87 16.00 -25.33
CA MET A 185 0.14 15.01 -26.13
C MET A 185 -1.29 15.43 -26.41
N LEU A 186 -1.97 16.02 -25.42
CA LEU A 186 -3.36 16.45 -25.53
C LEU A 186 -3.53 17.85 -26.15
N ALA A 187 -2.44 18.55 -26.48
CA ALA A 187 -2.47 19.89 -27.03
C ALA A 187 -3.33 20.03 -28.31
N PRO A 188 -3.84 21.23 -28.63
CA PRO A 188 -4.67 21.49 -29.81
C PRO A 188 -4.01 21.10 -31.15
N ARG A 189 -4.82 20.94 -32.21
CA ARG A 189 -4.46 20.38 -33.52
C ARG A 189 -3.37 21.12 -34.34
N GLY A 190 -2.74 22.18 -33.81
CA GLY A 190 -1.63 22.90 -34.44
C GLY A 190 -0.28 22.80 -33.71
N TRP A 191 -0.23 22.12 -32.56
CA TRP A 191 1.01 21.96 -31.82
C TRP A 191 1.92 20.91 -32.49
N PRO A 192 3.20 21.25 -32.77
CA PRO A 192 4.12 20.32 -33.42
C PRO A 192 4.50 19.17 -32.49
N ALA A 193 4.87 18.04 -33.10
CA ALA A 193 5.55 16.92 -32.45
C ALA A 193 4.89 16.39 -31.15
N ARG A 194 3.55 16.41 -31.07
CA ARG A 194 2.78 15.96 -29.88
C ARG A 194 3.16 14.56 -29.38
N TYR A 195 3.62 13.68 -30.27
CA TYR A 195 4.10 12.33 -29.93
C TYR A 195 5.35 12.33 -29.04
N LEU A 196 6.19 13.39 -29.09
CA LEU A 196 7.35 13.53 -28.21
C LEU A 196 6.96 13.72 -26.74
N GLY A 197 5.71 14.12 -26.45
CA GLY A 197 5.20 14.13 -25.09
C GLY A 197 5.29 12.76 -24.41
N LEU A 198 5.21 11.66 -25.17
CA LEU A 198 5.42 10.30 -24.65
C LEU A 198 6.84 10.07 -24.12
N LEU A 199 7.86 10.71 -24.68
CA LEU A 199 9.24 10.57 -24.20
C LEU A 199 9.41 11.10 -22.77
N THR A 200 8.62 12.11 -22.39
CA THR A 200 8.62 12.63 -21.02
C THR A 200 8.04 11.65 -20.00
N TRP A 201 7.32 10.62 -20.46
CA TRP A 201 6.82 9.53 -19.60
C TRP A 201 7.90 8.48 -19.33
N LEU A 202 9.03 8.47 -20.03
CA LEU A 202 10.06 7.44 -19.83
C LEU A 202 10.47 7.26 -18.36
N PRO A 203 10.71 8.32 -17.56
CA PRO A 203 11.03 8.12 -16.15
C PRO A 203 9.90 7.48 -15.33
N LEU A 204 8.64 7.75 -15.67
CA LEU A 204 7.48 7.13 -15.04
C LEU A 204 7.35 5.65 -15.46
N LEU A 205 7.52 5.36 -16.75
CA LEU A 205 7.40 4.02 -17.33
C LEU A 205 8.54 3.09 -16.92
N LEU A 206 9.74 3.63 -16.72
CA LEU A 206 10.93 2.89 -16.30
C LEU A 206 11.11 2.89 -14.77
N ASN A 207 10.14 3.43 -14.02
CA ASN A 207 10.21 3.43 -12.56
C ASN A 207 10.11 2.00 -12.03
N ALA A 208 11.13 1.57 -11.31
CA ALA A 208 11.24 0.21 -10.80
C ALA A 208 11.47 0.21 -9.28
N PRO A 209 11.05 -0.84 -8.55
CA PRO A 209 11.28 -0.96 -7.12
C PRO A 209 12.78 -0.91 -6.79
N THR A 210 13.14 -0.08 -5.82
CA THR A 210 14.50 -0.03 -5.28
C THR A 210 14.77 -1.24 -4.38
N HIS A 211 16.04 -1.65 -4.35
CA HIS A 211 16.56 -2.79 -3.59
C HIS A 211 18.02 -2.50 -3.18
N PRO A 212 18.50 -3.10 -2.07
CA PRO A 212 19.91 -3.04 -1.68
C PRO A 212 20.82 -3.77 -2.69
N ARG A 213 22.13 -3.57 -2.56
CA ARG A 213 23.12 -4.33 -3.34
C ARG A 213 23.31 -5.73 -2.76
N ALA A 214 24.00 -6.59 -3.51
CA ALA A 214 24.42 -7.90 -3.01
C ALA A 214 25.22 -7.75 -1.70
N GLY A 215 24.91 -8.59 -0.70
CA GLY A 215 25.53 -8.60 0.62
C GLY A 215 25.04 -7.50 1.58
N GLU A 216 24.19 -6.58 1.11
CA GLU A 216 23.52 -5.56 1.91
C GLU A 216 22.09 -5.97 2.25
N MET A 217 21.53 -5.44 3.34
CA MET A 217 20.10 -5.56 3.63
C MET A 217 19.51 -4.23 4.09
N TRP A 218 18.25 -3.99 3.76
CA TRP A 218 17.47 -2.89 4.31
C TRP A 218 16.37 -3.44 5.20
N VAL A 219 16.23 -2.91 6.41
CA VAL A 219 15.16 -3.28 7.34
C VAL A 219 14.28 -2.06 7.57
N THR A 220 13.00 -2.15 7.28
CA THR A 220 12.02 -1.10 7.58
C THR A 220 11.10 -1.60 8.69
N ALA A 221 11.29 -1.09 9.90
CA ALA A 221 10.34 -1.26 11.00
C ALA A 221 9.19 -0.27 10.80
N PHE A 222 7.99 -0.80 10.56
CA PHE A 222 6.81 0.02 10.28
C PHE A 222 6.30 0.74 11.54
N ASP A 223 5.65 1.89 11.35
CA ASP A 223 4.80 2.50 12.38
C ASP A 223 3.39 1.93 12.25
N VAL A 224 3.14 0.80 12.92
CA VAL A 224 1.85 0.09 12.95
C VAL A 224 1.11 0.32 14.28
N GLY A 225 1.44 1.39 15.01
CA GLY A 225 0.92 1.59 16.36
C GLY A 225 1.47 0.55 17.34
N GLN A 226 0.58 -0.01 18.18
CA GLN A 226 0.96 -1.05 19.14
C GLN A 226 0.97 -2.41 18.45
N GLY A 227 2.14 -2.86 18.04
CA GLY A 227 2.36 -4.15 17.38
C GLY A 227 3.65 -4.17 16.59
N MET A 228 3.93 -5.30 15.94
CA MET A 228 5.21 -5.56 15.28
C MET A 228 5.02 -5.85 13.79
N ALA A 229 5.82 -5.20 12.95
CA ALA A 229 5.90 -5.49 11.52
C ALA A 229 7.19 -4.89 10.95
N LEU A 230 8.00 -5.72 10.30
CA LEU A 230 9.25 -5.30 9.68
C LEU A 230 9.39 -5.91 8.29
N LEU A 231 9.74 -5.08 7.30
CA LEU A 231 10.16 -5.55 5.99
C LEU A 231 11.69 -5.62 5.93
N VAL A 232 12.22 -6.80 5.64
CA VAL A 232 13.63 -7.05 5.34
C VAL A 232 13.77 -7.23 3.83
N GLU A 233 14.55 -6.38 3.19
CA GLU A 233 14.85 -6.44 1.76
C GLU A 233 16.33 -6.83 1.58
N THR A 234 16.60 -7.78 0.70
CA THR A 234 17.92 -8.09 0.12
C THR A 234 17.91 -7.71 -1.36
N GLN A 235 18.96 -8.01 -2.12
CA GLN A 235 19.05 -7.60 -3.52
C GLN A 235 17.85 -8.08 -4.35
N ASN A 236 17.44 -9.33 -4.18
CA ASN A 236 16.39 -9.96 -4.98
C ASN A 236 15.23 -10.49 -4.14
N HIS A 237 15.36 -10.55 -2.80
CA HIS A 237 14.37 -11.17 -1.92
C HIS A 237 13.80 -10.19 -0.90
N ARG A 238 12.58 -10.47 -0.45
CA ARG A 238 11.88 -9.71 0.58
C ARG A 238 11.22 -10.63 1.59
N LEU A 239 11.51 -10.40 2.87
CA LEU A 239 10.88 -11.08 3.99
C LEU A 239 10.10 -10.08 4.83
N LEU A 240 8.86 -10.42 5.15
CA LEU A 240 8.08 -9.69 6.13
C LEU A 240 8.12 -10.46 7.46
N TYR A 241 8.59 -9.82 8.53
CA TYR A 241 8.58 -10.35 9.89
C TYR A 241 7.47 -9.65 10.69
N ASP A 242 6.48 -10.42 11.12
CA ASP A 242 5.20 -10.00 11.65
C ASP A 242 4.40 -9.03 10.76
N THR A 243 3.13 -8.84 11.08
CA THR A 243 2.13 -8.27 10.17
C THR A 243 1.35 -7.11 10.79
N GLY A 244 1.71 -6.72 12.00
CA GLY A 244 1.09 -5.64 12.75
C GLY A 244 -0.26 -6.03 13.36
N PRO A 245 -0.92 -5.07 14.04
CA PRO A 245 -2.07 -5.35 14.86
C PRO A 245 -3.38 -5.44 14.10
N ALA A 246 -4.32 -6.21 14.64
CA ALA A 246 -5.74 -6.05 14.33
C ALA A 246 -6.31 -4.86 15.13
N TYR A 247 -6.87 -3.87 14.43
CA TYR A 247 -7.51 -2.70 15.06
C TYR A 247 -9.03 -2.89 15.20
N SER A 248 -9.66 -3.46 14.16
CA SER A 248 -11.08 -3.82 14.08
C SER A 248 -11.25 -4.99 13.09
N PRO A 249 -12.45 -5.61 12.96
CA PRO A 249 -12.66 -6.71 12.02
C PRO A 249 -12.31 -6.38 10.56
N GLU A 250 -12.45 -5.11 10.15
CA GLU A 250 -12.16 -4.63 8.80
C GLU A 250 -10.85 -3.82 8.68
N SER A 251 -10.10 -3.65 9.77
CA SER A 251 -8.94 -2.76 9.82
C SER A 251 -7.79 -3.37 10.61
N ASP A 252 -6.64 -3.50 9.96
CA ASP A 252 -5.44 -4.08 10.56
C ASP A 252 -4.15 -3.43 10.01
N GLY A 253 -3.01 -3.78 10.59
CA GLY A 253 -1.69 -3.31 10.17
C GLY A 253 -1.35 -3.66 8.72
N GLY A 254 -1.85 -4.79 8.23
CA GLY A 254 -1.73 -5.23 6.84
C GLY A 254 -2.40 -4.26 5.87
N ASN A 255 -3.72 -4.08 5.99
CA ASN A 255 -4.48 -3.27 5.04
C ASN A 255 -4.30 -1.75 5.21
N ARG A 256 -3.93 -1.27 6.41
CA ARG A 256 -3.70 0.17 6.67
C ARG A 256 -2.27 0.63 6.44
N VAL A 257 -1.27 -0.23 6.64
CA VAL A 257 0.14 0.19 6.64
C VAL A 257 0.98 -0.62 5.66
N VAL A 258 1.04 -1.95 5.84
CA VAL A 258 2.00 -2.79 5.10
C VAL A 258 1.64 -2.87 3.62
N VAL A 259 0.42 -3.26 3.26
CA VAL A 259 -0.02 -3.38 1.85
C VAL A 259 0.09 -2.04 1.11
N PRO A 260 -0.41 -0.91 1.65
CA PRO A 260 -0.21 0.40 1.01
C PRO A 260 1.27 0.75 0.82
N TYR A 261 2.14 0.46 1.79
CA TYR A 261 3.58 0.71 1.66
C TYR A 261 4.22 -0.14 0.56
N LEU A 262 3.91 -1.44 0.52
CA LEU A 262 4.42 -2.36 -0.50
C LEU A 262 3.99 -1.90 -1.89
N ARG A 263 2.71 -1.56 -2.07
CA ARG A 263 2.19 -0.98 -3.33
C ARG A 263 2.91 0.31 -3.69
N ALA A 264 3.10 1.21 -2.72
CA ALA A 264 3.78 2.48 -2.95
C ALA A 264 5.23 2.32 -3.42
N ARG A 265 5.91 1.26 -2.98
CA ARG A 265 7.26 0.87 -3.41
C ARG A 265 7.27 -0.01 -4.67
N GLY A 266 6.12 -0.36 -5.24
CA GLY A 266 6.00 -1.26 -6.39
C GLY A 266 6.32 -2.73 -6.07
N ILE A 267 6.17 -3.13 -4.81
CA ILE A 267 6.46 -4.48 -4.31
C ILE A 267 5.20 -5.34 -4.48
N ALA A 268 5.21 -6.21 -5.47
CA ALA A 268 4.06 -7.07 -5.81
C ALA A 268 4.08 -8.44 -5.12
N SER A 269 5.22 -8.84 -4.56
CA SER A 269 5.41 -10.14 -3.93
C SER A 269 6.42 -10.09 -2.79
N LEU A 270 6.27 -11.04 -1.87
CA LEU A 270 7.19 -11.36 -0.78
C LEU A 270 7.67 -12.80 -0.95
N ASP A 271 8.95 -13.04 -0.72
CA ASP A 271 9.54 -14.37 -0.80
C ASP A 271 9.20 -15.19 0.44
N GLY A 272 9.17 -14.53 1.61
CA GLY A 272 8.80 -15.15 2.87
C GLY A 272 8.01 -14.22 3.79
N ILE A 273 7.13 -14.82 4.59
CA ILE A 273 6.50 -14.17 5.74
C ILE A 273 6.84 -14.98 6.98
N VAL A 274 7.34 -14.33 8.02
CA VAL A 274 7.52 -14.91 9.34
C VAL A 274 6.48 -14.31 10.26
N VAL A 275 5.59 -15.13 10.84
CA VAL A 275 4.67 -14.69 11.90
C VAL A 275 5.16 -15.30 13.21
N SER A 276 5.66 -14.44 14.10
CA SER A 276 6.39 -14.84 15.30
C SER A 276 5.53 -15.66 16.26
N HIS A 277 4.29 -15.23 16.50
CA HIS A 277 3.30 -15.91 17.34
C HIS A 277 1.87 -15.42 17.05
N SER A 278 0.89 -15.99 17.75
CA SER A 278 -0.54 -15.82 17.45
C SER A 278 -1.18 -14.54 17.98
N ASP A 279 -0.47 -13.70 18.72
CA ASP A 279 -1.08 -12.52 19.32
C ASP A 279 -1.46 -11.50 18.24
N THR A 280 -2.57 -10.82 18.49
CA THR A 280 -3.23 -10.00 17.48
C THR A 280 -2.40 -8.81 17.05
N ASP A 281 -1.43 -8.37 17.85
CA ASP A 281 -0.48 -7.29 17.55
C ASP A 281 0.71 -7.71 16.69
N HIS A 282 0.80 -8.99 16.36
CA HIS A 282 1.80 -9.60 15.48
C HIS A 282 1.15 -10.24 14.24
N ALA A 283 0.17 -11.11 14.46
CA ALA A 283 -0.51 -11.89 13.42
C ALA A 283 -1.71 -11.18 12.79
N GLY A 284 -2.13 -10.03 13.35
CA GLY A 284 -3.41 -9.40 13.03
C GLY A 284 -3.57 -8.97 11.57
N GLY A 285 -2.48 -8.58 10.90
CA GLY A 285 -2.50 -8.15 9.49
C GLY A 285 -2.29 -9.27 8.47
N ALA A 286 -2.03 -10.51 8.90
CA ALA A 286 -1.51 -11.55 8.01
C ALA A 286 -2.50 -11.98 6.90
N LEU A 287 -3.79 -12.14 7.22
CA LEU A 287 -4.80 -12.51 6.23
C LEU A 287 -4.96 -11.41 5.18
N SER A 288 -5.09 -10.15 5.61
CA SER A 288 -5.14 -8.99 4.71
C SER A 288 -3.92 -8.93 3.76
N ILE A 289 -2.74 -9.30 4.23
CA ILE A 289 -1.53 -9.35 3.41
C ILE A 289 -1.59 -10.52 2.41
N LEU A 290 -1.91 -11.74 2.86
CA LEU A 290 -2.00 -12.93 2.00
C LEU A 290 -3.07 -12.80 0.90
N GLU A 291 -4.15 -12.06 1.18
CA GLU A 291 -5.20 -11.75 0.18
C GLU A 291 -4.74 -10.75 -0.89
N ASN A 292 -3.81 -9.85 -0.56
CA ASN A 292 -3.46 -8.71 -1.41
C ASN A 292 -2.05 -8.77 -2.03
N VAL A 293 -1.17 -9.62 -1.50
CA VAL A 293 0.24 -9.72 -1.88
C VAL A 293 0.62 -11.19 -2.03
N LYS A 294 1.26 -11.53 -3.15
CA LYS A 294 1.75 -12.89 -3.36
C LYS A 294 2.89 -13.19 -2.37
N ALA A 295 2.74 -14.23 -1.57
CA ALA A 295 3.78 -14.72 -0.68
C ALA A 295 4.31 -16.08 -1.16
N GLY A 296 5.63 -16.26 -1.13
CA GLY A 296 6.29 -17.54 -1.45
C GLY A 296 5.98 -18.60 -0.39
N TRP A 297 6.55 -18.44 0.80
CA TRP A 297 6.30 -19.30 1.96
C TRP A 297 5.89 -18.49 3.19
N LEU A 298 5.24 -19.16 4.13
CA LEU A 298 4.94 -18.65 5.47
C LEU A 298 5.60 -19.54 6.52
N THR A 299 6.44 -18.95 7.38
CA THR A 299 7.02 -19.63 8.53
C THR A 299 6.40 -19.06 9.81
N SER A 300 5.92 -19.89 10.72
CA SER A 300 5.30 -19.38 11.95
C SER A 300 5.26 -20.37 13.09
N SER A 301 4.96 -19.89 14.31
CA SER A 301 4.70 -20.74 15.47
C SER A 301 3.21 -21.05 15.69
N LEU A 302 2.36 -20.67 14.74
CA LEU A 302 0.91 -20.86 14.79
C LEU A 302 0.55 -22.36 14.75
N SER A 303 -0.61 -22.72 15.31
CA SER A 303 -1.14 -24.07 15.14
C SER A 303 -1.49 -24.33 13.66
N LEU A 304 -1.45 -25.60 13.25
CA LEU A 304 -1.68 -25.98 11.85
C LEU A 304 -3.12 -25.70 11.40
N GLU A 305 -4.05 -25.60 12.34
CA GLU A 305 -5.46 -25.28 12.14
C GLU A 305 -5.72 -23.76 12.05
N HIS A 306 -4.70 -22.92 12.28
CA HIS A 306 -4.88 -21.47 12.28
C HIS A 306 -5.25 -20.96 10.87
N PRO A 307 -6.23 -20.04 10.71
CA PRO A 307 -6.66 -19.55 9.40
C PRO A 307 -5.54 -18.98 8.53
N ILE A 308 -4.56 -18.31 9.16
CA ILE A 308 -3.36 -17.79 8.48
C ILE A 308 -2.54 -18.92 7.83
N VAL A 309 -2.40 -20.06 8.51
CA VAL A 309 -1.68 -21.23 7.99
C VAL A 309 -2.46 -21.83 6.82
N ALA A 310 -3.77 -21.96 6.95
CA ALA A 310 -4.63 -22.46 5.88
C ALA A 310 -4.65 -21.57 4.63
N ALA A 311 -4.47 -20.25 4.79
CA ALA A 311 -4.38 -19.29 3.70
C ALA A 311 -2.99 -19.27 3.03
N ALA A 312 -1.95 -19.83 3.65
CA ALA A 312 -0.60 -19.85 3.10
C ALA A 312 -0.48 -20.89 1.98
N ARG A 313 0.26 -20.54 0.92
CA ARG A 313 0.57 -21.47 -0.17
C ARG A 313 1.48 -22.61 0.29
N GLU A 314 2.47 -22.27 1.11
CA GLU A 314 3.41 -23.19 1.73
C GLU A 314 3.65 -22.72 3.16
N HIS A 315 3.45 -23.62 4.13
CA HIS A 315 3.67 -23.34 5.55
C HIS A 315 4.79 -24.22 6.12
N ARG A 316 5.62 -23.61 6.96
CA ARG A 316 6.61 -24.30 7.78
C ARG A 316 6.54 -23.78 9.22
N ARG A 317 6.85 -24.62 10.20
CA ARG A 317 7.02 -24.14 11.57
C ARG A 317 8.33 -23.35 11.70
N CYS A 318 8.36 -22.31 12.53
CA CYS A 318 9.63 -21.75 12.94
C CYS A 318 10.30 -22.71 13.92
N GLU A 319 11.53 -23.10 13.64
CA GLU A 319 12.24 -24.09 14.43
C GLU A 319 13.70 -23.65 14.58
N ALA A 320 14.21 -23.71 15.80
CA ALA A 320 15.60 -23.40 16.11
C ALA A 320 16.54 -24.25 15.24
N GLY A 321 17.55 -23.62 14.67
CA GLY A 321 18.50 -24.25 13.74
C GLY A 321 18.10 -24.18 12.27
N ALA A 322 16.85 -23.81 11.94
CA ALA A 322 16.50 -23.49 10.56
C ALA A 322 17.30 -22.27 10.08
N ALA A 323 18.06 -22.42 9.01
CA ALA A 323 18.89 -21.37 8.45
C ALA A 323 18.83 -21.35 6.92
N TRP A 324 18.95 -20.16 6.34
CA TRP A 324 19.03 -19.97 4.90
C TRP A 324 19.84 -18.72 4.56
N GLN A 325 20.18 -18.57 3.28
CA GLN A 325 20.93 -17.43 2.78
C GLN A 325 20.31 -16.87 1.51
N TRP A 326 20.18 -15.55 1.44
CA TRP A 326 19.74 -14.84 0.24
C TRP A 326 20.70 -13.70 -0.08
N ASP A 327 21.21 -13.66 -1.31
CA ASP A 327 22.04 -12.56 -1.80
C ASP A 327 23.22 -12.19 -0.87
N GLY A 328 23.80 -13.17 -0.17
CA GLY A 328 24.89 -12.96 0.80
C GLY A 328 24.44 -12.59 2.23
N VAL A 329 23.14 -12.46 2.47
CA VAL A 329 22.52 -12.21 3.79
C VAL A 329 22.11 -13.54 4.42
N GLN A 330 22.55 -13.78 5.64
CA GLN A 330 22.28 -15.01 6.38
C GLN A 330 21.10 -14.81 7.33
N PHE A 331 20.21 -15.79 7.37
CA PHE A 331 19.04 -15.84 8.24
C PHE A 331 19.11 -17.10 9.08
N GLU A 332 18.88 -16.96 10.38
CA GLU A 332 18.99 -18.06 11.34
C GLU A 332 17.87 -17.96 12.37
N MET A 333 17.00 -18.96 12.41
CA MET A 333 15.98 -19.10 13.41
C MET A 333 16.61 -19.68 14.69
N LEU A 334 16.53 -18.93 15.79
CA LEU A 334 17.13 -19.30 17.07
C LEU A 334 16.12 -19.92 18.04
N HIS A 335 14.83 -19.62 17.87
CA HIS A 335 13.76 -20.09 18.74
C HIS A 335 12.43 -20.11 17.94
N PRO A 336 11.46 -20.96 18.26
CA PRO A 336 11.44 -21.98 19.33
C PRO A 336 12.13 -23.28 18.96
N ALA A 337 12.53 -24.04 19.99
CA ALA A 337 12.90 -25.45 19.82
C ALA A 337 11.68 -26.29 19.41
N ALA A 338 11.89 -27.41 18.73
CA ALA A 338 10.79 -28.23 18.17
C ALA A 338 9.83 -28.74 19.26
N GLU A 339 10.35 -29.05 20.43
CA GLU A 339 9.62 -29.61 21.58
C GLU A 339 8.61 -28.63 22.17
N VAL A 340 8.80 -27.32 21.94
CA VAL A 340 7.87 -26.27 22.40
C VAL A 340 6.48 -26.47 21.78
N TYR A 341 6.42 -27.08 20.60
CA TYR A 341 5.15 -27.36 19.93
C TYR A 341 4.39 -28.56 20.49
N ASP A 342 5.03 -29.42 21.29
CA ASP A 342 4.37 -30.57 21.91
C ASP A 342 3.45 -30.16 23.06
N ASN A 343 3.59 -28.94 23.57
CA ASN A 343 2.71 -28.36 24.57
C ASN A 343 1.74 -27.35 23.94
N PRO A 344 0.55 -27.77 23.46
CA PRO A 344 -0.42 -26.87 22.83
C PRO A 344 -0.94 -25.79 23.77
N SER A 345 -0.85 -25.96 25.10
CA SER A 345 -1.31 -24.98 26.11
C SER A 345 -0.26 -23.93 26.49
N GLY A 346 0.96 -23.99 25.93
CA GLY A 346 1.99 -22.97 26.18
C GLY A 346 1.57 -21.58 25.73
N LYS A 347 2.04 -20.53 26.43
CA LYS A 347 1.75 -19.14 26.08
C LYS A 347 2.28 -18.82 24.67
N PRO A 348 1.55 -18.03 23.85
CA PRO A 348 2.00 -17.62 22.52
C PRO A 348 3.41 -17.03 22.48
N ASN A 349 3.71 -16.11 23.40
CA ASN A 349 5.01 -15.44 23.51
C ASN A 349 6.19 -16.40 23.68
N ALA A 350 5.96 -17.51 24.40
CA ALA A 350 6.96 -18.55 24.62
C ALA A 350 7.25 -19.37 23.35
N ARG A 351 6.55 -19.12 22.24
CA ARG A 351 6.81 -19.72 20.93
C ARG A 351 7.25 -18.70 19.89
N SER A 352 7.56 -17.46 20.30
CA SER A 352 7.95 -16.39 19.38
C SER A 352 9.09 -16.83 18.46
N CYS A 353 8.92 -16.72 17.14
CA CYS A 353 9.98 -17.06 16.19
C CYS A 353 11.14 -16.05 16.28
N THR A 354 12.21 -16.34 17.01
CA THR A 354 13.35 -15.43 17.15
C THR A 354 14.28 -15.60 15.96
N LEU A 355 14.44 -14.54 15.16
CA LEU A 355 15.20 -14.57 13.91
C LEU A 355 16.41 -13.65 14.01
N ARG A 356 17.60 -14.20 13.78
CA ARG A 356 18.83 -13.43 13.60
C ARG A 356 19.12 -13.28 12.10
N ILE A 357 19.46 -12.07 11.70
CA ILE A 357 19.77 -11.76 10.29
C ILE A 357 21.10 -11.04 10.23
N MET A 358 22.02 -11.52 9.39
CA MET A 358 23.38 -11.00 9.28
C MET A 358 23.71 -10.60 7.85
N ALA A 359 24.19 -9.37 7.68
CA ALA A 359 24.61 -8.78 6.41
C ALA A 359 25.82 -7.87 6.63
N GLY A 360 26.82 -7.96 5.74
CA GLY A 360 27.99 -7.07 5.79
C GLY A 360 28.74 -7.07 7.14
N GLY A 361 28.80 -8.21 7.83
CA GLY A 361 29.46 -8.36 9.13
C GLY A 361 28.71 -7.73 10.31
N ARG A 362 27.46 -7.31 10.11
CA ARG A 362 26.57 -6.78 11.15
C ARG A 362 25.32 -7.63 11.25
N ALA A 363 24.70 -7.64 12.43
CA ALA A 363 23.50 -8.43 12.65
C ALA A 363 22.36 -7.62 13.30
N ILE A 364 21.14 -8.04 13.00
CA ILE A 364 19.92 -7.67 13.71
C ILE A 364 19.31 -8.91 14.34
N LEU A 365 18.85 -8.79 15.59
CA LEU A 365 18.09 -9.82 16.28
C LEU A 365 16.63 -9.39 16.39
N LEU A 366 15.74 -10.15 15.75
CA LEU A 366 14.29 -10.00 15.82
C LEU A 366 13.77 -10.96 16.88
N ALA A 367 13.62 -10.47 18.11
CA ALA A 367 13.33 -11.31 19.28
C ALA A 367 11.84 -11.73 19.40
N GLY A 368 10.94 -11.13 18.62
CA GLY A 368 9.51 -11.26 18.84
C GLY A 368 9.14 -10.86 20.27
N ASP A 369 8.30 -11.67 20.91
CA ASP A 369 7.80 -11.39 22.26
C ASP A 369 8.34 -12.36 23.31
N ILE A 370 9.54 -12.92 23.09
CA ILE A 370 10.21 -13.76 24.10
C ILE A 370 10.30 -13.04 25.45
N GLU A 371 10.08 -13.79 26.52
CA GLU A 371 10.20 -13.31 27.90
C GLU A 371 11.48 -13.84 28.56
N ALA A 372 11.74 -13.44 29.80
CA ALA A 372 12.94 -13.80 30.55
C ALA A 372 13.28 -15.31 30.57
N ALA A 373 12.27 -16.19 30.50
CA ALA A 373 12.48 -17.64 30.43
C ALA A 373 13.14 -18.05 29.11
N GLN A 374 12.59 -17.61 27.98
CA GLN A 374 13.15 -17.87 26.65
C GLN A 374 14.49 -17.16 26.45
N GLU A 375 14.68 -15.98 27.03
CA GLU A 375 16.00 -15.33 27.06
C GLU A 375 17.05 -16.18 27.78
N ALA A 376 16.69 -16.80 28.91
CA ALA A 376 17.58 -17.69 29.64
C ALA A 376 17.88 -18.99 28.86
N GLU A 377 16.88 -19.55 28.17
CA GLU A 377 17.05 -20.70 27.28
C GLU A 377 18.03 -20.41 26.14
N LEU A 378 17.86 -19.26 25.45
CA LEU A 378 18.76 -18.81 24.40
C LEU A 378 20.19 -18.56 24.90
N LEU A 379 20.34 -17.99 26.09
CA LEU A 379 21.65 -17.79 26.73
C LEU A 379 22.33 -19.12 27.09
N ALA A 380 21.55 -20.12 27.48
CA ALA A 380 22.05 -21.44 27.87
C ALA A 380 22.43 -22.29 26.64
N ASP A 381 21.75 -22.11 25.50
CA ASP A 381 22.09 -22.76 24.24
C ASP A 381 23.42 -22.24 23.69
N ASP A 382 23.48 -20.95 23.33
CA ASP A 382 24.70 -20.30 22.85
C ASP A 382 24.59 -18.77 22.94
N ALA A 383 25.16 -18.19 24.00
CA ALA A 383 25.14 -16.75 24.22
C ALA A 383 25.88 -15.94 23.15
N ASP A 384 26.92 -16.49 22.51
CA ASP A 384 27.69 -15.78 21.49
C ASP A 384 26.92 -15.68 20.16
N ARG A 385 26.03 -16.65 19.88
CA ARG A 385 25.09 -16.59 18.75
C ARG A 385 24.08 -15.45 18.87
N LEU A 386 23.85 -14.88 20.05
CA LEU A 386 22.91 -13.77 20.25
C LEU A 386 23.46 -12.39 19.83
N ARG A 387 24.76 -12.27 19.59
CA ARG A 387 25.43 -11.01 19.23
C ARG A 387 24.78 -10.35 18.01
N ALA A 388 24.31 -9.12 18.18
CA ALA A 388 23.71 -8.30 17.13
C ALA A 388 23.90 -6.80 17.37
N ASP A 389 24.19 -6.02 16.32
CA ASP A 389 24.32 -4.55 16.41
C ASP A 389 22.97 -3.86 16.66
N VAL A 390 21.89 -4.49 16.21
CA VAL A 390 20.52 -3.99 16.38
C VAL A 390 19.66 -5.05 17.05
N LEU A 391 18.91 -4.66 18.08
CA LEU A 391 17.92 -5.49 18.74
C LEU A 391 16.52 -4.92 18.50
N LEU A 392 15.61 -5.71 17.95
CA LEU A 392 14.19 -5.44 18.11
C LEU A 392 13.81 -5.82 19.54
N ALA A 393 13.43 -4.82 20.34
CA ALA A 393 13.20 -5.00 21.77
C ALA A 393 12.12 -6.07 22.01
N PRO A 394 12.40 -7.13 22.78
CA PRO A 394 11.44 -8.21 22.98
C PRO A 394 10.16 -7.69 23.64
N HIS A 395 9.00 -8.18 23.18
CA HIS A 395 7.71 -7.91 23.81
C HIS A 395 7.41 -6.42 23.93
N HIS A 396 7.78 -5.66 22.89
CA HIS A 396 7.63 -4.19 22.79
C HIS A 396 8.31 -3.41 23.93
N GLY A 397 9.23 -4.03 24.67
CA GLY A 397 9.81 -3.48 25.90
C GLY A 397 8.93 -3.67 27.15
N SER A 398 8.22 -4.80 27.24
CA SER A 398 7.52 -5.25 28.44
C SER A 398 8.48 -5.43 29.64
N GLY A 399 7.95 -5.32 30.85
CA GLY A 399 8.70 -5.57 32.09
C GLY A 399 9.06 -7.05 32.31
N THR A 400 8.54 -7.97 31.48
CA THR A 400 8.80 -9.41 31.54
C THR A 400 9.98 -9.86 30.68
N SER A 401 10.59 -8.95 29.92
CA SER A 401 11.69 -9.22 29.00
C SER A 401 12.84 -8.22 29.18
N SER A 402 13.83 -8.35 28.29
CA SER A 402 15.04 -7.54 28.23
C SER A 402 15.87 -7.64 29.51
N THR A 403 16.12 -8.87 29.98
CA THR A 403 16.93 -9.09 31.19
C THR A 403 18.36 -8.54 31.01
N PRO A 404 19.03 -8.10 32.10
CA PRO A 404 20.40 -7.62 32.00
C PRO A 404 21.40 -8.65 31.46
N ALA A 405 21.14 -9.96 31.62
CA ALA A 405 21.99 -11.01 31.07
C ALA A 405 21.83 -11.11 29.55
N PHE A 406 20.58 -11.08 29.08
CA PHE A 406 20.27 -11.09 27.65
C PHE A 406 20.86 -9.88 26.93
N LEU A 407 20.66 -8.66 27.46
CA LEU A 407 21.22 -7.44 26.87
C LEU A 407 22.76 -7.47 26.79
N ARG A 408 23.44 -8.09 27.76
CA ARG A 408 24.90 -8.27 27.73
C ARG A 408 25.37 -9.24 26.64
N ALA A 409 24.60 -10.31 26.40
CA ALA A 409 24.96 -11.28 25.37
C ALA A 409 24.69 -10.74 23.96
N VAL A 410 23.55 -10.06 23.77
CA VAL A 410 23.22 -9.43 22.49
C VAL A 410 24.17 -8.27 22.17
N ASP A 411 24.50 -7.45 23.19
CA ASP A 411 25.35 -6.26 23.11
C ASP A 411 24.99 -5.31 21.94
N PRO A 412 23.73 -4.87 21.83
CA PRO A 412 23.29 -4.06 20.70
C PRO A 412 23.72 -2.61 20.86
N LYS A 413 24.00 -1.93 19.74
CA LYS A 413 24.23 -0.48 19.71
C LYS A 413 22.91 0.29 19.59
N ILE A 414 21.92 -0.32 18.95
CA ILE A 414 20.59 0.25 18.72
C ILE A 414 19.52 -0.75 19.16
N ALA A 415 18.51 -0.26 19.85
CA ALA A 415 17.29 -0.97 20.17
C ALA A 415 16.07 -0.30 19.50
N LEU A 416 15.27 -1.09 18.81
CA LEU A 416 14.01 -0.67 18.22
C LEU A 416 12.84 -1.09 19.12
N PHE A 417 12.01 -0.14 19.53
CA PHE A 417 10.76 -0.40 20.23
C PHE A 417 9.60 -0.09 19.28
N GLN A 418 8.90 -1.13 18.81
CA GLN A 418 7.65 -0.93 18.06
C GLN A 418 6.49 -0.78 19.03
N VAL A 419 6.10 0.46 19.29
CA VAL A 419 5.05 0.81 20.24
C VAL A 419 4.13 1.86 19.66
N GLY A 420 2.88 1.86 20.12
CA GLY A 420 1.90 2.86 19.74
C GLY A 420 1.92 4.09 20.64
N TYR A 421 1.61 5.26 20.07
CA TYR A 421 1.41 6.49 20.84
C TYR A 421 0.30 6.29 21.88
N ARG A 422 0.60 6.55 23.15
CA ARG A 422 -0.31 6.36 24.30
C ARG A 422 -0.93 4.95 24.36
N ASN A 423 -0.15 3.91 24.00
CA ASN A 423 -0.61 2.53 24.08
C ASN A 423 -1.07 2.14 25.49
N ARG A 424 -2.10 1.29 25.58
CA ARG A 424 -2.74 0.86 26.83
C ARG A 424 -1.81 0.09 27.78
N TYR A 425 -0.79 -0.57 27.24
CA TYR A 425 0.16 -1.40 27.98
C TYR A 425 1.22 -0.55 28.72
N ARG A 426 1.34 0.73 28.35
CA ARG A 426 2.41 1.63 28.80
C ARG A 426 3.78 1.06 28.46
N HIS A 427 3.90 0.50 27.26
CA HIS A 427 5.16 0.04 26.69
C HIS A 427 5.89 1.18 25.93
N PRO A 428 7.23 1.17 25.89
CA PRO A 428 8.07 0.33 26.75
C PRO A 428 7.90 0.71 28.22
N LYS A 429 8.06 -0.25 29.14
CA LYS A 429 8.07 0.06 30.57
C LYS A 429 9.28 0.96 30.86
N GLN A 430 9.09 1.97 31.71
CA GLN A 430 10.13 2.95 32.01
C GLN A 430 11.42 2.29 32.51
N GLU A 431 11.30 1.33 33.43
CA GLU A 431 12.44 0.56 33.96
C GLU A 431 13.22 -0.21 32.87
N VAL A 432 12.52 -0.74 31.87
CA VAL A 432 13.13 -1.43 30.73
C VAL A 432 13.81 -0.41 29.84
N PHE A 433 13.11 0.67 29.49
CA PHE A 433 13.64 1.74 28.65
C PHE A 433 14.90 2.39 29.25
N ASP A 434 14.93 2.58 30.56
CA ASP A 434 16.07 3.13 31.29
C ASP A 434 17.23 2.13 31.34
N ARG A 435 16.96 0.84 31.55
CA ARG A 435 17.96 -0.23 31.46
C ARG A 435 18.70 -0.20 30.13
N TYR A 436 17.99 -0.09 28.99
CA TYR A 436 18.67 0.05 27.70
C TYR A 436 19.61 1.27 27.65
N GLY A 437 19.22 2.39 28.29
CA GLY A 437 20.04 3.59 28.39
C GLY A 437 21.27 3.43 29.28
N GLU A 438 21.15 2.71 30.40
CA GLU A 438 22.27 2.38 31.30
C GLU A 438 23.35 1.55 30.59
N PHE A 439 22.95 0.71 29.64
CA PHE A 439 23.84 -0.06 28.78
C PHE A 439 24.42 0.75 27.61
N GLY A 440 24.11 2.05 27.50
CA GLY A 440 24.57 2.92 26.42
C GLY A 440 23.91 2.62 25.06
N ILE A 441 22.79 1.89 25.05
CA ILE A 441 22.10 1.48 23.83
C ILE A 441 21.26 2.66 23.32
N THR A 442 21.38 2.97 22.02
CA THR A 442 20.53 3.98 21.38
C THR A 442 19.11 3.45 21.26
N ARG A 443 18.13 4.18 21.79
CA ARG A 443 16.73 3.74 21.86
C ARG A 443 15.90 4.47 20.81
N LEU A 444 15.34 3.74 19.85
CA LEU A 444 14.44 4.27 18.82
C LEU A 444 13.03 3.74 19.07
N ARG A 445 12.02 4.60 18.92
CA ARG A 445 10.61 4.23 19.11
C ARG A 445 9.78 4.62 17.92
N SER A 446 8.97 3.69 17.41
CA SER A 446 8.11 3.95 16.24
C SER A 446 7.10 5.08 16.49
N ASP A 447 6.57 5.21 17.71
CA ASP A 447 5.60 6.25 18.05
C ASP A 447 6.15 7.68 17.98
N THR A 448 7.46 7.87 18.08
CA THR A 448 8.13 9.18 17.92
C THR A 448 8.83 9.33 16.58
N SER A 449 9.39 8.25 16.05
CA SER A 449 10.22 8.25 14.85
C SER A 449 9.41 8.04 13.58
N GLY A 450 8.17 7.54 13.68
CA GLY A 450 7.47 6.92 12.56
C GLY A 450 8.16 5.62 12.16
N ALA A 451 8.06 5.26 10.87
CA ALA A 451 8.82 4.13 10.36
C ALA A 451 10.33 4.39 10.51
N VAL A 452 11.06 3.37 10.94
CA VAL A 452 12.53 3.41 11.07
C VAL A 452 13.12 2.51 10.00
N THR A 453 13.99 3.06 9.15
CA THR A 453 14.70 2.31 8.12
C THR A 453 16.17 2.19 8.51
N LEU A 454 16.65 0.95 8.57
CA LEU A 454 18.04 0.60 8.81
C LEU A 454 18.63 0.06 7.51
N ARG A 455 19.79 0.56 7.10
CA ARG A 455 20.52 0.06 5.92
C ARG A 455 21.84 -0.52 6.39
N PHE A 456 21.98 -1.83 6.22
CA PHE A 456 23.18 -2.59 6.56
C PHE A 456 24.03 -2.73 5.31
N GLY A 457 25.16 -2.03 5.26
CA GLY A 457 26.20 -2.18 4.24
C GLY A 457 27.58 -2.00 4.86
N SER A 458 28.43 -1.18 4.24
CA SER A 458 29.73 -0.81 4.84
C SER A 458 29.57 -0.09 6.18
N SER A 459 28.53 0.74 6.31
CA SER A 459 28.02 1.35 7.54
C SER A 459 26.63 0.82 7.88
N LEU A 460 26.18 1.13 9.10
CA LEU A 460 24.78 1.01 9.50
C LEU A 460 24.17 2.41 9.48
N ASP A 461 23.33 2.67 8.49
CA ASP A 461 22.64 3.96 8.36
C ASP A 461 21.21 3.84 8.92
N VAL A 462 20.78 4.86 9.66
CA VAL A 462 19.46 4.91 10.32
C VAL A 462 18.69 6.13 9.82
N ALA A 463 17.48 5.89 9.33
CA ALA A 463 16.54 6.92 8.89
C ALA A 463 15.25 6.84 9.72
N GLU A 464 14.81 7.97 10.26
CA GLU A 464 13.58 8.09 11.04
C GLU A 464 12.57 8.95 10.26
N TYR A 465 11.47 8.35 9.81
CA TYR A 465 10.55 8.98 8.87
C TYR A 465 10.06 10.36 9.32
N ARG A 466 9.65 10.51 10.58
CA ARG A 466 9.13 11.79 11.10
C ARG A 466 10.20 12.86 11.24
N LYS A 467 11.48 12.49 11.41
CA LYS A 467 12.60 13.43 11.45
C LYS A 467 13.00 13.89 10.04
N GLU A 468 13.00 12.98 9.07
CA GLU A 468 13.33 13.33 7.67
C GLU A 468 12.18 14.02 6.93
N ARG A 469 10.93 13.74 7.33
CA ARG A 469 9.72 14.31 6.75
C ARG A 469 8.91 15.04 7.81
N PRO A 470 9.46 16.10 8.43
CA PRO A 470 8.78 16.82 9.50
C PRO A 470 7.49 17.43 8.96
N ARG A 471 6.42 17.28 9.74
CA ARG A 471 5.13 17.93 9.50
C ARG A 471 4.79 18.78 10.72
N TYR A 472 4.11 19.90 10.50
CA TYR A 472 3.78 20.82 11.60
C TYR A 472 2.90 20.16 12.69
N TRP A 473 2.21 19.07 12.37
CA TRP A 473 1.37 18.32 13.31
C TRP A 473 2.08 17.14 13.99
N TYR A 474 3.33 16.82 13.66
CA TYR A 474 4.11 15.80 14.38
C TYR A 474 4.71 16.32 15.69
N GLY A 475 4.87 17.63 15.84
CA GLY A 475 5.33 18.27 17.07
C GLY A 475 4.15 18.71 17.94
N ARG A 476 3.50 17.78 18.64
CA ARG A 476 2.65 18.07 19.81
C ARG A 476 2.75 16.97 20.84
#